data_AF-A0A1H5CA91-F1
#
_entry.id   AF-A0A1H5CA91-F1
#
_cell.length_a   1.000
_cell.length_b   1.000
_cell.length_c   1.000
_cell.angle_alpha   90.00
_cell.angle_beta   90.00
_cell.angle_gamma   90.00
#
_symmetry.space_group_name_H-M   'P 1'
#
loop_
_entity.id
_entity.type
_entity.pdbx_description
1 polymer ?
#
loop_
_entity_poly.entity_id
_entity_poly.type
_entity_poly.pdbx_seq_one_letter_code
_entity_poly.pdbx_strand_id
1 'polypeptide(L)'
;MPNESAPAAPLTPEEISERTASAVGHHHVHHDTYLVGREKVREYALASQFTAPVHFDVEAARAAGYTDLVAPPMLVSVAGIVSNRALFDDSIIGYGASQLMQADESMVYHRPVVAGDELTIHVHVDKHRRVGGYDMVTIRNEMYGQDDEHLVTLSTTLIGGSPDGADAPDFNDAAEKIVMHGVVNA
;
A
#
# COMPACT_ATOMS: atom_id res chain seq x y z
N MET A 1 12.26 23.96 -33.35
CA MET A 1 13.21 23.05 -32.68
C MET A 1 12.64 22.77 -31.29
N PRO A 2 12.12 21.58 -30.98
CA PRO A 2 11.80 21.24 -29.60
C PRO A 2 13.12 21.12 -28.84
N ASN A 3 13.19 21.79 -27.69
CA ASN A 3 14.32 21.72 -26.78
C ASN A 3 14.22 20.37 -26.04
N GLU A 4 14.81 19.31 -26.59
CA GLU A 4 15.06 18.07 -25.83
C GLU A 4 16.18 18.37 -24.83
N SER A 5 15.81 18.90 -23.67
CA SER A 5 16.67 18.86 -22.50
C SER A 5 17.04 17.40 -22.23
N ALA A 6 18.34 17.11 -22.16
CA ALA A 6 18.84 15.81 -21.77
C ALA A 6 18.12 15.32 -20.50
N PRO A 7 17.79 14.01 -20.39
CA PRO A 7 17.19 13.49 -19.18
C PRO A 7 18.08 13.84 -18.00
N ALA A 8 17.47 14.31 -16.91
CA ALA A 8 18.19 14.62 -15.68
C ALA A 8 19.00 13.39 -15.25
N ALA A 9 20.21 13.63 -14.73
CA ALA A 9 21.03 12.54 -14.21
C ALA A 9 20.26 11.79 -13.12
N PRO A 10 20.37 10.45 -13.05
CA PRO A 10 19.73 9.68 -11.99
C PRO A 10 20.26 10.14 -10.63
N LEU A 11 19.35 10.23 -9.66
CA LEU A 11 19.68 10.61 -8.28
C LEU A 11 20.67 9.61 -7.67
N THR A 12 21.60 10.12 -6.87
CA THR A 12 22.45 9.30 -6.01
C THR A 12 21.62 8.62 -4.91
N PRO A 13 22.11 7.53 -4.29
CA PRO A 13 21.41 6.88 -3.18
C PRO A 13 21.12 7.83 -1.99
N GLU A 14 21.99 8.82 -1.75
CA GLU A 14 21.80 9.81 -0.70
C GLU A 14 20.68 10.80 -1.07
N GLU A 15 20.65 11.31 -2.30
CA GLU A 15 19.57 12.17 -2.78
C GLU A 15 18.20 11.45 -2.83
N ILE A 16 18.19 10.16 -3.14
CA ILE A 16 16.98 9.31 -3.07
C ILE A 16 16.46 9.24 -1.62
N SER A 17 17.38 9.01 -0.67
CA SER A 17 17.06 8.90 0.75
C SER A 17 16.56 10.23 1.31
N GLU A 18 17.24 11.35 1.00
CA GLU A 18 16.83 12.69 1.41
C GLU A 18 15.47 13.07 0.86
N ARG A 19 15.20 12.78 -0.42
CA ARG A 19 13.87 13.00 -1.02
C ARG A 19 12.80 12.22 -0.28
N THR A 20 13.03 10.92 -0.06
CA THR A 20 12.08 10.07 0.66
C THR A 20 11.85 10.57 2.09
N ALA A 21 12.89 11.04 2.78
CA ALA A 21 12.76 11.63 4.11
C ALA A 21 11.92 12.92 4.09
N SER A 22 12.11 13.77 3.09
CA SER A 22 11.34 15.02 2.92
C SER A 22 9.86 14.80 2.58
N ALA A 23 9.49 13.60 2.10
CA ALA A 23 8.11 13.24 1.85
C ALA A 23 7.30 13.02 3.15
N VAL A 24 7.94 12.88 4.31
CA VAL A 24 7.22 12.69 5.58
C VAL A 24 6.30 13.87 5.86
N GLY A 25 5.05 13.57 6.18
CA GLY A 25 3.98 14.56 6.34
C GLY A 25 3.25 14.91 5.03
N HIS A 26 3.68 14.36 3.89
CA HIS A 26 2.93 14.46 2.64
C HIS A 26 1.56 13.80 2.80
N HIS A 27 0.54 14.48 2.28
CA HIS A 27 -0.83 13.99 2.22
C HIS A 27 -1.48 14.42 0.90
N HIS A 28 -2.25 13.50 0.32
CA HIS A 28 -3.19 13.83 -0.74
C HIS A 28 -4.40 12.89 -0.68
N VAL A 29 -5.48 13.27 -1.37
CA VAL A 29 -6.61 12.39 -1.64
C VAL A 29 -6.46 11.89 -3.08
N HIS A 30 -6.63 10.58 -3.29
CA HIS A 30 -6.64 10.05 -4.65
C HIS A 30 -7.78 10.68 -5.45
N HIS A 31 -7.51 11.09 -6.69
CA HIS A 31 -8.46 11.87 -7.47
C HIS A 31 -9.71 11.08 -7.87
N ASP A 32 -9.58 9.76 -8.05
CA ASP A 32 -10.67 8.85 -8.34
C ASP A 32 -11.10 8.10 -7.07
N THR A 33 -12.34 7.61 -7.08
CA THR A 33 -12.85 6.65 -6.09
C THR A 33 -12.59 5.21 -6.54
N TYR A 34 -12.61 4.26 -5.60
CA TYR A 34 -12.54 2.83 -5.90
C TYR A 34 -13.87 2.15 -5.60
N LEU A 35 -14.62 1.75 -6.63
CA LEU A 35 -15.85 0.98 -6.47
C LEU A 35 -15.55 -0.50 -6.22
N VAL A 36 -15.99 -1.02 -5.07
CA VAL A 36 -15.84 -2.42 -4.70
C VAL A 36 -16.86 -3.27 -5.48
N GLY A 37 -16.42 -3.88 -6.58
CA GLY A 37 -17.27 -4.73 -7.41
C GLY A 37 -17.43 -6.16 -6.88
N ARG A 38 -18.64 -6.73 -6.96
CA ARG A 38 -18.93 -8.13 -6.58
C ARG A 38 -17.99 -9.14 -7.24
N GLU A 39 -17.77 -9.00 -8.53
CA GLU A 39 -16.92 -9.96 -9.25
C GLU A 39 -15.45 -9.85 -8.82
N LYS A 40 -14.99 -8.65 -8.45
CA LYS A 40 -13.66 -8.47 -7.89
C LYS A 40 -13.54 -9.11 -6.50
N VAL A 41 -14.59 -8.99 -5.68
CA VAL A 41 -14.67 -9.69 -4.38
C VAL A 41 -14.54 -11.20 -4.57
N ARG A 42 -15.30 -11.79 -5.50
CA ARG A 42 -15.24 -13.23 -5.80
C ARG A 42 -13.89 -13.66 -6.36
N GLU A 43 -13.37 -12.93 -7.34
CA GLU A 43 -12.07 -13.19 -7.97
C GLU A 43 -10.96 -13.19 -6.91
N TYR A 44 -10.91 -12.16 -6.07
CA TYR A 44 -9.90 -12.02 -5.03
C TYR A 44 -10.05 -13.11 -3.96
N ALA A 45 -11.28 -13.44 -3.56
CA ALA A 45 -11.55 -14.49 -2.60
C ALA A 45 -11.04 -15.85 -3.12
N LEU A 46 -11.29 -16.19 -4.38
CA LEU A 46 -10.74 -17.39 -5.01
C LEU A 46 -9.21 -17.37 -5.06
N ALA A 47 -8.63 -16.27 -5.54
CA ALA A 47 -7.18 -16.12 -5.66
C ALA A 47 -6.46 -16.24 -4.31
N SER A 48 -7.10 -15.78 -3.23
CA SER A 48 -6.58 -15.80 -1.86
C SER A 48 -7.09 -16.98 -1.03
N GLN A 49 -7.74 -17.97 -1.67
CA GLN A 49 -8.22 -19.21 -1.04
C GLN A 49 -9.25 -19.02 0.09
N PHE A 50 -9.99 -17.92 0.09
CA PHE A 50 -11.15 -17.76 0.97
C PHE A 50 -12.30 -18.65 0.50
N THR A 51 -12.96 -19.32 1.45
CA THR A 51 -14.03 -20.29 1.16
C THR A 51 -15.37 -19.93 1.80
N ALA A 52 -15.40 -18.90 2.66
CA ALA A 52 -16.62 -18.50 3.35
C ALA A 52 -17.69 -18.00 2.35
N PRO A 53 -18.96 -18.44 2.45
CA PRO A 53 -20.01 -18.07 1.50
C PRO A 53 -20.27 -16.58 1.37
N VAL A 54 -19.99 -15.78 2.41
CA VAL A 54 -20.18 -14.32 2.43
C VAL A 54 -19.39 -13.57 1.36
N HIS A 55 -18.36 -14.20 0.78
CA HIS A 55 -17.57 -13.63 -0.33
C HIS A 55 -18.13 -13.98 -1.72
N PHE A 56 -19.08 -14.92 -1.82
CA PHE A 56 -19.51 -15.50 -3.09
C PHE A 56 -21.01 -15.38 -3.35
N ASP A 57 -21.82 -15.63 -2.32
CA ASP A 57 -23.27 -15.68 -2.38
C ASP A 57 -23.88 -14.47 -1.65
N VAL A 58 -24.63 -13.66 -2.41
CA VAL A 58 -25.28 -12.44 -1.92
C VAL A 58 -26.33 -12.77 -0.87
N GLU A 59 -27.06 -13.87 -1.03
CA GLU A 59 -28.10 -14.26 -0.07
C GLU A 59 -27.47 -14.78 1.22
N ALA A 60 -26.34 -15.49 1.14
CA ALA A 60 -25.58 -15.88 2.32
C ALA A 60 -25.00 -14.67 3.07
N ALA A 61 -24.48 -13.68 2.36
CA ALA A 61 -23.98 -12.44 2.96
C ALA A 61 -25.11 -11.64 3.66
N ARG A 62 -26.28 -11.54 3.02
CA ARG A 62 -27.47 -10.90 3.60
C ARG A 62 -28.02 -11.65 4.82
N ALA A 63 -28.06 -12.97 4.76
CA ALA A 63 -28.43 -13.79 5.91
C ALA A 63 -27.48 -13.62 7.09
N ALA A 64 -26.21 -13.27 6.83
CA ALA A 64 -25.21 -12.93 7.83
C ALA A 64 -25.26 -11.45 8.28
N GLY A 65 -26.19 -10.64 7.76
CA GLY A 65 -26.43 -9.25 8.17
C GLY A 65 -25.69 -8.19 7.34
N TYR A 66 -25.02 -8.57 6.25
CA TYR A 66 -24.36 -7.62 5.36
C TYR A 66 -25.28 -7.17 4.23
N THR A 67 -25.06 -5.97 3.69
CA THR A 67 -25.88 -5.45 2.58
C THR A 67 -25.59 -6.17 1.25
N ASP A 68 -24.35 -6.64 1.07
CA ASP A 68 -23.86 -7.36 -0.11
C ASP A 68 -22.64 -8.25 0.25
N LEU A 69 -21.96 -8.81 -0.75
CA LEU A 69 -20.76 -9.63 -0.58
C LEU A 69 -19.70 -8.91 0.25
N VAL A 70 -19.17 -9.57 1.26
CA VAL A 70 -18.09 -9.03 2.10
C VAL A 70 -16.77 -9.18 1.36
N ALA A 71 -16.00 -8.12 1.24
CA ALA A 71 -14.66 -8.19 0.68
C ALA A 71 -13.74 -9.03 1.61
N PRO A 72 -12.94 -9.97 1.08
CA PRO A 72 -11.82 -10.52 1.84
C PRO A 72 -10.95 -9.39 2.39
N PRO A 73 -10.41 -9.49 3.62
CA PRO A 73 -9.72 -8.37 4.26
C PRO A 73 -8.71 -7.68 3.32
N MET A 74 -7.74 -8.42 2.80
CA MET A 74 -6.66 -7.88 1.97
C MET A 74 -7.09 -7.34 0.59
N LEU A 75 -8.35 -7.43 0.18
CA LEU A 75 -8.82 -6.88 -1.10
C LEU A 75 -8.58 -5.38 -1.18
N VAL A 76 -8.76 -4.64 -0.08
CA VAL A 76 -8.60 -3.18 -0.06
C VAL A 76 -7.17 -2.72 -0.36
N SER A 77 -6.17 -3.59 -0.17
CA SER A 77 -4.79 -3.32 -0.57
C SER A 77 -4.65 -3.13 -2.08
N VAL A 78 -5.55 -3.69 -2.91
CA VAL A 78 -5.60 -3.40 -4.35
C VAL A 78 -5.88 -1.92 -4.60
N ALA A 79 -6.84 -1.35 -3.86
CA ALA A 79 -7.16 0.06 -3.95
C ALA A 79 -6.00 0.92 -3.40
N GLY A 80 -5.40 0.52 -2.27
CA GLY A 80 -4.21 1.16 -1.71
C GLY A 80 -3.04 1.22 -2.69
N ILE A 81 -2.71 0.13 -3.39
CA ILE A 81 -1.64 0.10 -4.39
C ILE A 81 -1.93 1.07 -5.54
N VAL A 82 -3.16 1.11 -6.05
CA VAL A 82 -3.55 2.03 -7.12
C VAL A 82 -3.39 3.49 -6.67
N SER A 83 -3.86 3.82 -5.46
CA SER A 83 -3.75 5.18 -4.92
C SER A 83 -2.30 5.58 -4.63
N ASN A 84 -1.47 4.66 -4.15
CA ASN A 84 -0.08 4.94 -3.79
C ASN A 84 0.82 5.13 -5.03
N ARG A 85 0.38 4.78 -6.25
CA ARG A 85 1.18 4.99 -7.47
C ARG A 85 1.63 6.43 -7.67
N ALA A 86 0.79 7.39 -7.33
CA ALA A 86 1.12 8.82 -7.44
C ALA A 86 2.35 9.20 -6.60
N LEU A 87 2.61 8.51 -5.48
CA LEU A 87 3.82 8.75 -4.68
C LEU A 87 5.11 8.45 -5.46
N PHE A 88 5.05 7.52 -6.41
CA PHE A 88 6.19 7.11 -7.23
C PHE A 88 6.22 7.85 -8.57
N ASP A 89 5.08 7.94 -9.26
CA ASP A 89 4.99 8.56 -10.60
C ASP A 89 5.28 10.06 -10.53
N ASP A 90 4.80 10.75 -9.50
CA ASP A 90 5.07 12.18 -9.25
C ASP A 90 6.39 12.39 -8.49
N SER A 91 7.16 11.32 -8.27
CA SER A 91 8.47 11.34 -7.62
C SER A 91 8.46 11.99 -6.22
N ILE A 92 7.35 11.82 -5.47
CA ILE A 92 7.22 12.26 -4.08
C ILE A 92 8.19 11.44 -3.20
N ILE A 93 8.22 10.13 -3.40
CA ILE A 93 9.24 9.23 -2.85
C ILE A 93 10.38 9.09 -3.86
N GLY A 94 11.62 8.99 -3.39
CA GLY A 94 12.80 8.92 -4.27
C GLY A 94 13.02 7.56 -4.93
N TYR A 95 12.31 6.53 -4.51
CA TYR A 95 12.40 5.17 -5.04
C TYR A 95 11.33 4.91 -6.10
N GLY A 96 11.69 4.18 -7.15
CA GLY A 96 10.72 3.55 -8.04
C GLY A 96 10.06 2.34 -7.37
N ALA A 97 8.87 1.96 -7.84
CA ALA A 97 8.10 0.84 -7.28
C ALA A 97 8.89 -0.50 -7.28
N SER A 98 9.79 -0.73 -8.26
CA SER A 98 10.62 -1.94 -8.33
C SER A 98 11.79 -1.97 -7.35
N GLN A 99 12.10 -0.84 -6.71
CA GLN A 99 13.19 -0.71 -5.73
C GLN A 99 12.70 -0.78 -4.28
N LEU A 100 11.42 -1.10 -4.11
CA LEU A 100 10.75 -1.17 -2.82
C LEU A 100 10.30 -2.61 -2.55
N MET A 101 10.54 -3.05 -1.32
CA MET A 101 10.07 -4.32 -0.81
C MET A 101 9.16 -4.07 0.38
N GLN A 102 7.99 -4.70 0.41
CA GLN A 102 7.10 -4.61 1.56
C GLN A 102 7.66 -5.43 2.73
N ALA A 103 7.76 -4.79 3.90
CA ALA A 103 8.28 -5.38 5.13
C ALA A 103 7.18 -5.69 6.14
N ASP A 104 6.13 -4.87 6.17
CA ASP A 104 5.06 -4.97 7.15
C ASP A 104 3.74 -4.43 6.58
N GLU A 105 2.63 -4.96 7.09
CA GLU A 105 1.27 -4.49 6.80
C GLU A 105 0.46 -4.54 8.10
N SER A 106 -0.24 -3.46 8.41
CA SER A 106 -1.26 -3.46 9.46
C SER A 106 -2.56 -2.85 8.95
N MET A 107 -3.67 -3.38 9.45
CA MET A 107 -5.01 -2.99 9.03
C MET A 107 -5.92 -2.85 10.24
N VAL A 108 -6.67 -1.76 10.28
CA VAL A 108 -7.76 -1.53 11.24
C VAL A 108 -9.05 -1.37 10.46
N TYR A 109 -9.99 -2.29 10.67
CA TYR A 109 -11.34 -2.21 10.13
C TYR A 109 -12.26 -1.57 11.15
N HIS A 110 -12.85 -0.45 10.78
CA HIS A 110 -13.91 0.21 11.54
C HIS A 110 -15.29 -0.36 11.16
N ARG A 111 -15.42 -0.78 9.89
CA ARG A 111 -16.56 -1.54 9.35
C ARG A 111 -16.07 -2.54 8.29
N PRO A 112 -16.70 -3.72 8.12
CA PRO A 112 -16.45 -4.58 6.97
C PRO A 112 -16.74 -3.86 5.65
N VAL A 113 -15.82 -3.97 4.70
CA VAL A 113 -16.03 -3.48 3.34
C VAL A 113 -16.89 -4.47 2.56
N VAL A 114 -17.92 -3.97 1.89
CA VAL A 114 -18.90 -4.78 1.14
C VAL A 114 -18.96 -4.33 -0.31
N ALA A 115 -19.38 -5.22 -1.20
CA ALA A 115 -19.59 -4.87 -2.60
C ALA A 115 -20.61 -3.73 -2.73
N GLY A 116 -20.29 -2.75 -3.59
CA GLY A 116 -21.04 -1.50 -3.73
C GLY A 116 -20.48 -0.34 -2.90
N ASP A 117 -19.61 -0.59 -1.91
CA ASP A 117 -18.86 0.49 -1.26
C ASP A 117 -18.00 1.21 -2.32
N GLU A 118 -18.07 2.54 -2.32
CA GLU A 118 -17.25 3.41 -3.16
C GLU A 118 -16.24 4.14 -2.26
N LEU A 119 -14.96 3.81 -2.42
CA LEU A 119 -13.90 4.22 -1.49
C LEU A 119 -13.22 5.51 -1.94
N THR A 120 -13.23 6.52 -1.09
CA THR A 120 -12.34 7.69 -1.16
C THR A 120 -11.09 7.40 -0.34
N ILE A 121 -9.90 7.60 -0.91
CA ILE A 121 -8.64 7.13 -0.31
C ILE A 121 -7.73 8.32 -0.04
N HIS A 122 -7.42 8.53 1.23
CA HIS A 122 -6.41 9.49 1.68
C HIS A 122 -5.09 8.76 1.81
N VAL A 123 -4.04 9.33 1.23
CA VAL A 123 -2.69 8.76 1.21
C VAL A 123 -1.77 9.64 2.04
N HIS A 124 -1.08 9.05 3.01
CA HIS A 124 -0.16 9.74 3.90
C HIS A 124 1.22 9.07 3.87
N VAL A 125 2.29 9.87 3.88
CA VAL A 125 3.64 9.39 4.18
C VAL A 125 3.92 9.71 5.65
N ASP A 126 3.71 8.73 6.52
CA ASP A 126 3.74 8.96 7.97
C ASP A 126 5.15 8.98 8.55
N LYS A 127 6.06 8.14 8.01
CA LYS A 127 7.36 7.91 8.64
C LYS A 127 8.43 7.55 7.63
N HIS A 128 9.63 8.07 7.87
CA HIS A 128 10.88 7.61 7.27
C HIS A 128 11.88 7.29 8.40
N ARG A 129 12.68 6.24 8.23
CA ARG A 129 13.84 5.95 9.07
C ARG A 129 14.89 5.16 8.30
N ARG A 130 16.14 5.23 8.75
CA ARG A 130 17.21 4.38 8.23
C ARG A 130 17.51 3.22 9.17
N VAL A 131 17.56 2.00 8.65
CA VAL A 131 17.89 0.77 9.40
C VAL A 131 18.85 -0.07 8.58
N GLY A 132 20.03 -0.39 9.13
CA GLY A 132 21.01 -1.24 8.44
C GLY A 132 21.50 -0.71 7.09
N GLY A 133 21.43 0.60 6.86
CA GLY A 133 21.80 1.24 5.58
C GLY A 133 20.62 1.47 4.62
N TYR A 134 19.49 0.80 4.85
CA TYR A 134 18.27 0.91 4.05
C TYR A 134 17.34 1.99 4.54
N ASP A 135 16.53 2.53 3.64
CA ASP A 135 15.40 3.37 3.99
C ASP A 135 14.19 2.49 4.32
N MET A 136 13.46 2.86 5.36
CA MET A 136 12.13 2.33 5.63
C MET A 136 11.14 3.49 5.58
N VAL A 137 10.12 3.37 4.75
CA VAL A 137 9.03 4.34 4.61
C VAL A 137 7.71 3.68 4.98
N THR A 138 6.91 4.34 5.81
CA THR A 138 5.55 3.89 6.15
C THR A 138 4.55 4.79 5.46
N ILE A 139 3.70 4.18 4.64
CA ILE A 139 2.58 4.82 3.96
C ILE A 139 1.31 4.38 4.67
N ARG A 140 0.44 5.34 4.98
CA ARG A 140 -0.89 5.06 5.57
C ARG A 140 -1.98 5.48 4.60
N ASN A 141 -2.92 4.58 4.38
CA ASN A 141 -4.13 4.83 3.62
C ASN A 141 -5.33 4.83 4.55
N GLU A 142 -6.07 5.93 4.59
CA GLU A 142 -7.40 5.98 5.22
C GLU A 142 -8.46 5.89 4.13
N MET A 143 -9.39 4.94 4.26
CA MET A 143 -10.41 4.65 3.25
C MET A 143 -11.79 4.98 3.81
N TYR A 144 -12.47 5.90 3.16
CA TYR A 144 -13.79 6.38 3.52
C TYR A 144 -14.82 5.92 2.50
N GLY A 145 -15.99 5.48 2.98
CA GLY A 145 -17.14 5.14 2.16
C GLY A 145 -18.01 6.37 1.84
N GLN A 146 -19.29 6.11 1.58
CA GLN A 146 -20.29 7.18 1.46
C GLN A 146 -20.47 7.92 2.80
N ASP A 147 -20.92 9.17 2.72
CA ASP A 147 -21.17 10.05 3.87
C ASP A 147 -19.97 10.20 4.84
N ASP A 148 -18.75 10.16 4.31
CA ASP A 148 -17.47 10.26 5.06
C ASP A 148 -17.33 9.18 6.17
N GLU A 149 -17.94 8.01 5.99
CA GLU A 149 -17.78 6.88 6.91
C GLU A 149 -16.36 6.29 6.79
N HIS A 150 -15.53 6.42 7.83
CA HIS A 150 -14.20 5.79 7.84
C HIS A 150 -14.33 4.26 7.95
N LEU A 151 -13.90 3.53 6.91
CA LEU A 151 -14.02 2.07 6.83
C LEU A 151 -12.76 1.35 7.28
N VAL A 152 -11.61 1.76 6.73
CA VAL A 152 -10.34 1.05 6.91
C VAL A 152 -9.18 2.02 7.01
N THR A 153 -8.30 1.80 7.99
CA THR A 153 -6.94 2.33 7.99
C THR A 153 -5.97 1.21 7.64
N LEU A 154 -5.20 1.37 6.57
CA LEU A 154 -4.13 0.48 6.10
C LEU A 154 -2.79 1.18 6.34
N SER A 155 -1.79 0.48 6.88
CA SER A 155 -0.43 1.01 7.04
C SER A 155 0.58 0.02 6.52
N THR A 156 1.24 0.39 5.42
CA THR A 156 2.21 -0.43 4.71
C THR A 156 3.60 0.14 4.94
N THR A 157 4.53 -0.69 5.42
CA THR A 157 5.94 -0.30 5.53
C THR A 157 6.75 -0.93 4.41
N LEU A 158 7.47 -0.09 3.67
CA LEU A 158 8.32 -0.47 2.54
C LEU A 158 9.79 -0.22 2.90
N ILE A 159 10.68 -1.09 2.42
CA ILE A 159 12.13 -0.94 2.49
C ILE A 159 12.64 -0.51 1.12
N GLY A 160 13.34 0.62 1.07
CA GLY A 160 14.03 1.14 -0.10
C GLY A 160 15.54 0.84 -0.06
N GLY A 161 16.03 0.30 -1.17
CA GLY A 161 17.44 -0.08 -1.37
C GLY A 161 17.55 -1.12 -2.48
N SER A 162 18.64 -1.10 -3.25
CA SER A 162 18.73 -1.91 -4.48
C SER A 162 19.07 -3.38 -4.20
N PRO A 163 18.31 -4.35 -4.74
CA PRO A 163 18.76 -5.73 -4.98
C PRO A 163 19.67 -5.86 -6.22
N ASP A 164 19.83 -4.79 -7.02
CA ASP A 164 20.46 -4.83 -8.35
C ASP A 164 21.77 -4.02 -8.47
N GLY A 165 22.40 -3.68 -7.35
CA GLY A 165 23.79 -3.17 -7.36
C GLY A 165 24.79 -4.33 -7.53
N ALA A 166 25.97 -4.07 -8.11
CA ALA A 166 27.05 -5.07 -8.21
C ALA A 166 27.52 -5.62 -6.84
N ASP A 167 27.13 -4.94 -5.75
CA ASP A 167 27.34 -5.32 -4.35
C ASP A 167 26.00 -5.48 -3.58
N ALA A 168 24.90 -5.78 -4.28
CA ALA A 168 23.60 -5.96 -3.63
C ALA A 168 23.70 -7.12 -2.63
N PRO A 169 23.47 -6.89 -1.32
CA PRO A 169 23.41 -7.97 -0.36
C PRO A 169 22.25 -8.90 -0.72
N ASP A 170 22.45 -10.18 -0.45
CA ASP A 170 21.43 -11.22 -0.61
C ASP A 170 20.11 -10.75 0.03
N PHE A 171 18.98 -11.04 -0.61
CA PHE A 171 17.64 -10.82 -0.06
C PHE A 171 17.55 -11.31 1.40
N ASN A 172 18.25 -12.40 1.72
CA ASN A 172 18.34 -12.94 3.07
C ASN A 172 19.03 -12.00 4.07
N ASP A 173 20.07 -11.27 3.65
CA ASP A 173 20.82 -10.32 4.50
C ASP A 173 19.96 -9.11 4.90
N ALA A 174 19.14 -8.60 3.97
CA ALA A 174 18.20 -7.51 4.24
C ALA A 174 17.05 -7.99 5.15
N ALA A 175 16.51 -9.18 4.88
CA ALA A 175 15.45 -9.79 5.68
C ALA A 175 15.90 -10.09 7.12
N GLU A 176 17.11 -10.64 7.33
CA GLU A 176 17.63 -10.95 8.66
C GLU A 176 17.80 -9.69 9.54
N LYS A 177 18.30 -8.60 8.95
CA LYS A 177 18.55 -7.35 9.68
C LYS A 177 17.28 -6.56 10.02
N ILE A 178 16.22 -6.71 9.22
CA ILE A 178 15.04 -5.82 9.29
C ILE A 178 13.78 -6.56 9.76
N VAL A 179 13.49 -7.75 9.23
CA VAL A 179 12.21 -8.46 9.47
C VAL A 179 12.20 -9.15 10.84
N MET A 180 13.37 -9.58 11.36
CA MET A 180 13.47 -10.34 12.61
C MET A 180 13.56 -9.49 13.90
N HIS A 181 13.56 -8.16 13.82
CA HIS A 181 13.67 -7.29 15.01
C HIS A 181 12.32 -6.73 15.55
N GLY A 182 11.19 -7.10 14.93
CA GLY A 182 9.85 -6.69 15.40
C GLY A 182 9.16 -7.66 16.37
N VAL A 183 9.67 -8.89 16.53
CA VAL A 183 8.94 -9.99 17.21
C VAL A 183 9.37 -10.17 18.68
N VAL A 184 10.40 -9.46 19.16
CA VAL A 184 11.01 -9.77 20.47
C VAL A 184 10.50 -8.89 21.63
N ASN A 185 9.65 -7.88 21.39
CA ASN A 185 9.02 -7.13 22.48
C ASN A 185 7.55 -6.82 22.15
N ALA A 186 6.69 -7.82 22.36
CA ALA A 186 5.26 -7.66 22.59
C ALA A 186 4.94 -8.19 24.00
#